data_AF-A0A7K0S095-F1
#
_entry.id   AF-A0A7K0S095-F1
#
_cell.length_a   1.000
_cell.length_b   1.000
_cell.length_c   1.000
_cell.angle_alpha   90.00
_cell.angle_beta   90.00
_cell.angle_gamma   90.00
#
_symmetry.space_group_name_H-M   'P 1'
#
loop_
_entity.id
_entity.type
_entity.pdbx_description
1 polymer ?
#
loop_
_entity_poly.entity_id
_entity_poly.type
_entity_poly.pdbx_seq_one_letter_code
_entity_poly.pdbx_strand_id
1 'polypeptide(L)'
;MRSSASSGWKLGCIAAVGLMAATASGCGGSGDAQDANEPSGDYEVAISKVSFPRKQGLGETSELQITVQNVGQTEVPDITMTVNGLNYRSTEPGVADPVRPVWVINVGPINGTTAYVNTWALGPLAAGAERSFIWLLSASQPGTRTIEYRAGAGLNGKARAVTASGGIPAGSLTVNVTRRPQNSVVDPATGEVVQKGQ
;
A
#
# COMPACT_ATOMS: atom_id res chain seq x y z
N MET A 1 -11.14 1.55 82.08
CA MET A 1 -12.54 2.00 82.03
C MET A 1 -12.56 3.47 81.62
N ARG A 2 -13.32 3.77 80.55
CA ARG A 2 -13.88 5.06 80.10
C ARG A 2 -13.08 6.39 80.29
N SER A 3 -12.97 7.05 79.14
CA SER A 3 -13.11 8.51 78.90
C SER A 3 -11.94 9.45 79.13
N SER A 4 -11.84 10.33 78.11
CA SER A 4 -11.46 11.73 78.14
C SER A 4 -10.00 12.05 77.83
N ALA A 5 -9.77 12.62 76.65
CA ALA A 5 -8.98 13.83 76.52
C ALA A 5 -9.24 14.49 75.16
N SER A 6 -9.99 15.58 75.21
CA SER A 6 -9.99 16.68 74.27
C SER A 6 -8.57 17.18 73.99
N SER A 7 -8.29 17.65 72.77
CA SER A 7 -7.52 18.88 72.55
C SER A 7 -7.36 19.12 71.05
N GLY A 8 -8.04 20.16 70.55
CA GLY A 8 -7.86 20.62 69.18
C GLY A 8 -6.52 21.32 68.98
N TRP A 9 -5.89 21.06 67.84
CA TRP A 9 -5.02 22.04 67.21
C TRP A 9 -5.08 21.90 65.67
N LYS A 10 -5.64 22.96 65.08
CA LYS A 10 -5.53 23.56 63.76
C LYS A 10 -4.82 22.84 62.58
N LEU A 11 -5.51 23.01 61.45
CA LEU A 11 -5.04 23.32 60.08
C LEU A 11 -4.18 22.27 59.36
N GLY A 12 -4.69 21.79 58.22
CA GLY A 12 -3.83 21.38 57.12
C GLY A 12 -4.45 20.43 56.11
N CYS A 13 -4.97 21.02 55.02
CA CYS A 13 -4.94 20.47 53.66
C CYS A 13 -5.85 19.28 53.28
N ILE A 14 -6.88 19.65 52.54
CA ILE A 14 -7.53 18.98 51.40
C ILE A 14 -6.76 17.76 50.86
N ALA A 15 -7.43 16.60 50.83
CA ALA A 15 -7.17 15.52 49.87
C ALA A 15 -8.50 14.87 49.49
N ALA A 16 -9.23 15.51 48.58
CA ALA A 16 -10.08 14.80 47.64
C ALA A 16 -9.21 14.42 46.42
N VAL A 17 -9.76 13.58 45.53
CA VAL A 17 -9.16 12.99 44.32
C VAL A 17 -8.55 11.62 44.61
N GLY A 18 -8.98 10.52 44.00
CA GLY A 18 -9.87 10.33 42.87
C GLY A 18 -9.43 9.02 42.21
N LEU A 19 -10.38 8.09 42.07
CA LEU A 19 -10.17 6.77 41.47
C LEU A 19 -9.67 6.94 40.02
N MET A 20 -8.38 6.70 39.76
CA MET A 20 -7.85 6.64 38.40
C MET A 20 -8.31 5.33 37.74
N ALA A 21 -9.45 5.39 37.05
CA ALA A 21 -9.77 4.45 36.00
C ALA A 21 -8.85 4.75 34.81
N ALA A 22 -7.82 3.92 34.61
CA ALA A 22 -7.02 3.96 33.40
C ALA A 22 -7.88 3.51 32.22
N THR A 23 -8.54 4.45 31.55
CA THR A 23 -9.09 4.19 30.23
C THR A 23 -7.91 4.02 29.28
N ALA A 24 -7.60 2.77 28.95
CA ALA A 24 -6.76 2.42 27.83
C ALA A 24 -7.48 2.84 26.53
N SER A 25 -7.48 4.13 26.22
CA SER A 25 -7.71 4.62 24.87
C SER A 25 -6.46 4.32 24.05
N GLY A 26 -6.21 3.04 23.81
CA GLY A 26 -5.37 2.64 22.68
C GLY A 26 -6.03 3.17 21.41
N CYS A 27 -5.25 3.76 20.52
CA CYS A 27 -5.69 4.16 19.19
C CYS A 27 -6.04 2.91 18.38
N GLY A 28 -7.25 2.40 18.59
CA GLY A 28 -7.81 1.18 18.04
C GLY A 28 -9.27 1.12 18.47
N GLY A 29 -9.99 2.19 18.16
CA GLY A 29 -11.40 2.35 18.53
C GLY A 29 -12.23 1.19 18.00
N SER A 30 -13.08 0.65 18.88
CA SER A 30 -14.19 -0.23 18.56
C SER A 30 -15.20 0.49 17.67
N GLY A 31 -14.87 0.67 16.40
CA GLY A 31 -15.80 0.93 15.30
C GLY A 31 -16.13 -0.38 14.60
N ASP A 32 -17.18 -0.36 13.77
CA ASP A 32 -17.58 -1.50 12.94
C ASP A 32 -16.38 -2.12 12.21
N ALA A 33 -16.39 -3.44 12.03
CA ALA A 33 -15.33 -4.13 11.31
C ALA A 33 -15.11 -3.47 9.92
N GLN A 34 -13.85 -3.30 9.51
CA GLN A 34 -13.47 -2.57 8.28
C GLN A 34 -14.10 -3.13 6.99
N ASP A 35 -14.68 -4.33 7.08
CA ASP A 35 -15.31 -5.09 6.01
C ASP A 35 -16.84 -5.13 6.12
N ALA A 36 -17.46 -4.47 7.11
CA ALA A 36 -18.89 -4.60 7.43
C ALA A 36 -19.81 -4.30 6.23
N ASN A 37 -19.39 -3.39 5.35
CA ASN A 37 -20.15 -2.96 4.18
C ASN A 37 -19.58 -3.46 2.83
N GLU A 38 -18.56 -4.33 2.83
CA GLU A 38 -18.02 -4.87 1.56
C GLU A 38 -18.99 -5.91 0.97
N PRO A 39 -19.44 -5.74 -0.28
CA PRO A 39 -20.25 -6.75 -0.96
C PRO A 39 -19.53 -8.09 -1.03
N SER A 40 -20.30 -9.18 -0.98
CA SER A 40 -19.75 -10.54 -1.12
C SER A 40 -20.04 -11.10 -2.50
N GLY A 41 -19.06 -11.77 -3.10
CA GLY A 41 -19.26 -12.44 -4.38
C GLY A 41 -17.96 -12.68 -5.15
N ASP A 42 -18.07 -13.52 -6.18
CA ASP A 42 -17.02 -13.69 -7.19
C ASP A 42 -17.35 -12.81 -8.40
N TYR A 43 -16.36 -12.06 -8.85
CA TYR A 43 -16.47 -11.14 -9.97
C TYR A 43 -15.44 -11.50 -11.03
N GLU A 44 -15.90 -11.84 -12.23
CA GLU A 44 -15.03 -12.25 -13.32
C GLU A 44 -14.26 -11.07 -13.92
N VAL A 45 -12.94 -11.13 -13.84
CA VAL A 45 -12.04 -10.12 -14.41
C VAL A 45 -10.91 -10.77 -15.18
N ALA A 46 -10.33 -10.01 -16.10
CA ALA A 46 -9.13 -10.39 -16.85
C ALA A 46 -8.08 -9.30 -16.74
N ILE A 47 -6.81 -9.69 -16.60
CA ILE A 47 -5.70 -8.75 -16.74
C ILE A 47 -5.42 -8.62 -18.24
N SER A 48 -5.94 -7.55 -18.85
CA SER A 48 -5.90 -7.35 -20.32
C SER A 48 -4.58 -6.76 -20.80
N LYS A 49 -3.85 -6.03 -19.95
CA LYS A 49 -2.54 -5.46 -20.28
C LYS A 49 -1.59 -5.46 -19.10
N VAL A 50 -0.33 -5.76 -19.36
CA VAL A 50 0.79 -5.56 -18.43
C VAL A 50 1.97 -5.00 -19.20
N SER A 51 2.49 -3.86 -18.77
CA SER A 51 3.63 -3.18 -19.40
C SER A 51 4.59 -2.68 -18.35
N PHE A 52 5.86 -3.09 -18.46
CA PHE A 52 6.97 -2.58 -17.68
C PHE A 52 8.28 -2.93 -18.40
N PRO A 53 9.26 -2.02 -18.51
CA PRO A 53 10.55 -2.35 -19.13
C PRO A 53 11.25 -3.49 -18.39
N ARG A 54 11.50 -4.62 -19.07
CA ARG A 54 12.16 -5.80 -18.46
C ARG A 54 13.66 -5.60 -18.24
N LYS A 55 14.25 -4.56 -18.81
CA LYS A 55 15.65 -4.16 -18.63
C LYS A 55 15.69 -2.68 -18.29
N GLN A 56 16.30 -2.33 -17.16
CA GLN A 56 16.32 -0.97 -16.62
C GLN A 56 17.73 -0.60 -16.17
N GLY A 57 18.07 0.68 -16.26
CA GLY A 57 19.25 1.25 -15.59
C GLY A 57 19.00 1.50 -14.10
N LEU A 58 20.08 1.55 -13.32
CA LEU A 58 20.00 2.00 -11.94
C LEU A 58 19.59 3.49 -11.93
N GLY A 59 18.58 3.82 -11.14
CA GLY A 59 17.98 5.16 -11.08
C GLY A 59 17.00 5.48 -12.21
N GLU A 60 16.72 4.54 -13.12
CA GLU A 60 15.74 4.74 -14.19
C GLU A 60 14.34 4.83 -13.62
N THR A 61 13.62 5.89 -14.01
CA THR A 61 12.17 5.99 -13.79
C THR A 61 11.44 5.38 -14.97
N SER A 62 10.66 4.35 -14.70
CA SER A 62 9.86 3.64 -15.71
C SER A 62 8.40 3.54 -15.29
N GLU A 63 7.50 3.53 -16.27
CA GLU A 63 6.08 3.32 -16.04
C GLU A 63 5.75 1.83 -15.95
N LEU A 64 5.18 1.41 -14.82
CA LEU A 64 4.47 0.13 -14.69
C LEU A 64 2.98 0.40 -14.95
N GLN A 65 2.41 -0.27 -15.94
CA GLN A 65 0.97 -0.24 -16.22
C GLN A 65 0.40 -1.65 -16.15
N ILE A 66 -0.67 -1.83 -15.37
CA ILE A 66 -1.48 -3.05 -15.35
C ILE A 66 -2.94 -2.65 -15.59
N THR A 67 -3.54 -3.18 -16.65
CA THR A 67 -4.97 -2.96 -16.97
C THR A 67 -5.78 -4.20 -16.62
N VAL A 68 -6.89 -3.98 -15.95
CA VAL A 68 -7.88 -5.00 -15.61
C VAL A 68 -9.18 -4.67 -16.35
N GLN A 69 -9.76 -5.69 -16.98
CA GLN A 69 -11.08 -5.66 -17.59
C GLN A 69 -12.07 -6.45 -16.72
N ASN A 70 -13.25 -5.90 -16.50
CA ASN A 70 -14.38 -6.69 -16.01
C ASN A 70 -14.99 -7.45 -17.19
N VAL A 71 -14.79 -8.78 -17.22
CA VAL A 71 -15.30 -9.65 -18.29
C VAL A 71 -16.62 -10.32 -17.90
N GLY A 72 -17.05 -10.15 -16.65
CA GLY A 72 -18.32 -10.62 -16.15
C GLY A 72 -19.49 -9.68 -16.51
N GLN A 73 -20.67 -10.04 -16.00
CA GLN A 73 -21.93 -9.29 -16.22
C GLN A 73 -22.31 -8.37 -15.06
N THR A 74 -21.59 -8.47 -13.93
CA THR A 74 -21.86 -7.70 -12.71
C THR A 74 -20.76 -6.66 -12.51
N GLU A 75 -21.12 -5.45 -12.07
CA GLU A 75 -20.14 -4.45 -11.66
C GLU A 75 -19.27 -4.97 -10.51
N VAL A 76 -17.96 -4.82 -10.66
CA VAL A 76 -17.00 -5.05 -9.56
C VAL A 76 -17.13 -3.89 -8.57
N PRO A 77 -17.36 -4.13 -7.27
CA PRO A 77 -17.59 -3.06 -6.29
C PRO A 77 -16.38 -2.14 -6.09
N ASP A 78 -15.19 -2.72 -6.02
CA ASP A 78 -13.94 -1.97 -5.88
C ASP A 78 -12.79 -2.75 -6.52
N ILE A 79 -12.36 -2.34 -7.71
CA ILE A 79 -11.24 -3.02 -8.36
C ILE A 79 -9.94 -2.67 -7.63
N THR A 80 -9.24 -3.70 -7.17
CA THR A 80 -7.98 -3.57 -6.46
C THR A 80 -6.83 -4.24 -7.19
N MET A 81 -5.61 -3.75 -6.95
CA MET A 81 -4.38 -4.34 -7.47
C MET A 81 -3.36 -4.42 -6.35
N THR A 82 -2.96 -5.64 -6.00
CA THR A 82 -1.85 -5.90 -5.10
C THR A 82 -0.57 -6.10 -5.92
N VAL A 83 0.52 -5.39 -5.58
CA VAL A 83 1.83 -5.53 -6.25
C VAL A 83 2.93 -5.82 -5.23
N ASN A 84 3.53 -7.01 -5.32
CA ASN A 84 4.65 -7.45 -4.49
C ASN A 84 5.98 -7.34 -5.25
N GLY A 85 7.08 -7.36 -4.51
CA GLY A 85 8.44 -7.29 -5.07
C GLY A 85 8.98 -5.87 -5.28
N LEU A 86 8.20 -4.84 -4.94
CA LEU A 86 8.67 -3.45 -4.95
C LEU A 86 9.68 -3.13 -3.84
N ASN A 87 9.67 -3.92 -2.77
CA ASN A 87 10.56 -3.80 -1.61
C ASN A 87 11.25 -5.13 -1.30
N TYR A 88 12.37 -5.06 -0.59
CA TYR A 88 13.04 -6.20 0.03
C TYR A 88 13.28 -5.92 1.52
N ARG A 89 13.54 -6.97 2.30
CA ARG A 89 13.93 -6.83 3.70
C ARG A 89 15.45 -6.97 3.82
N SER A 90 16.11 -5.93 4.32
CA SER A 90 17.53 -5.95 4.65
C SER A 90 17.79 -6.82 5.88
N THR A 91 18.91 -7.54 5.86
CA THR A 91 19.45 -8.31 7.00
C THR A 91 20.58 -7.56 7.71
N GLU A 92 20.85 -6.31 7.32
CA GLU A 92 21.90 -5.49 7.91
C GLU A 92 21.59 -5.16 9.38
N PRO A 93 22.50 -5.45 10.33
CA PRO A 93 22.29 -5.13 11.74
C PRO A 93 22.16 -3.62 11.99
N GLY A 94 21.32 -3.23 12.94
CA GLY A 94 21.23 -1.84 13.40
C GLY A 94 20.41 -0.89 12.52
N VAL A 95 19.74 -1.38 11.48
CA VAL A 95 18.81 -0.56 10.69
C VAL A 95 17.51 -0.29 11.44
N ALA A 96 17.06 0.98 11.45
CA ALA A 96 15.82 1.37 12.12
C ALA A 96 14.56 0.77 11.46
N ASP A 97 14.52 0.82 10.12
CA ASP A 97 13.55 0.10 9.31
C ASP A 97 14.32 -0.93 8.48
N PRO A 98 13.97 -2.23 8.47
CA PRO A 98 14.60 -3.20 7.59
C PRO A 98 13.98 -3.27 6.19
N VAL A 99 12.82 -2.66 5.94
CA VAL A 99 12.20 -2.62 4.60
C VAL A 99 12.94 -1.59 3.74
N ARG A 100 13.32 -1.99 2.52
CA ARG A 100 14.09 -1.20 1.58
C ARG A 100 13.48 -1.29 0.19
N PRO A 101 13.47 -0.20 -0.60
CA PRO A 101 12.93 -0.24 -1.95
C PRO A 101 13.86 -0.97 -2.91
N VAL A 102 13.28 -1.84 -3.73
CA VAL A 102 13.86 -2.27 -5.02
C VAL A 102 13.51 -1.24 -6.08
N TRP A 103 12.27 -0.76 -6.04
CA TRP A 103 11.79 0.40 -6.79
C TRP A 103 11.17 1.42 -5.85
N VAL A 104 11.56 2.68 -6.01
CA VAL A 104 10.94 3.82 -5.34
C VAL A 104 9.68 4.19 -6.11
N ILE A 105 8.54 4.29 -5.41
CA ILE A 105 7.29 4.75 -5.99
C ILE A 105 7.31 6.27 -6.01
N ASN A 106 7.52 6.87 -7.18
CA ASN A 106 7.43 8.33 -7.35
C ASN A 106 5.98 8.78 -7.46
N VAL A 107 5.19 8.01 -8.21
CA VAL A 107 3.76 8.24 -8.42
C VAL A 107 3.07 6.88 -8.39
N GLY A 108 1.99 6.76 -7.61
CA GLY A 108 1.09 5.61 -7.65
C GLY A 108 -0.19 5.90 -8.45
N PRO A 109 -1.07 4.90 -8.62
CA PRO A 109 -2.35 5.07 -9.28
C PRO A 109 -3.14 6.25 -8.70
N ILE A 110 -3.56 7.17 -9.56
CA ILE A 110 -4.29 8.38 -9.16
C ILE A 110 -5.59 7.99 -8.49
N ASN A 111 -5.89 8.58 -7.33
CA ASN A 111 -7.02 8.22 -6.46
C ASN A 111 -7.02 6.76 -6.01
N GLY A 112 -5.88 6.07 -6.11
CA GLY A 112 -5.76 4.64 -5.86
C GLY A 112 -5.22 4.26 -4.50
N THR A 113 -4.79 5.23 -3.69
CA THR A 113 -4.06 4.96 -2.43
C THR A 113 -4.98 4.34 -1.38
N THR A 114 -4.50 3.30 -0.71
CA THR A 114 -5.19 2.64 0.40
C THR A 114 -4.31 2.65 1.65
N ALA A 115 -4.83 2.14 2.76
CA ALA A 115 -4.05 1.90 3.97
C ALA A 115 -3.06 0.70 3.85
N TYR A 116 -3.19 -0.12 2.80
CA TYR A 116 -2.31 -1.25 2.56
C TYR A 116 -1.08 -0.83 1.76
N VAL A 117 0.10 -1.23 2.23
CA VAL A 117 1.41 -0.83 1.67
C VAL A 117 1.58 -1.20 0.19
N ASN A 118 0.93 -2.28 -0.25
CA ASN A 118 1.11 -2.89 -1.56
C ASN A 118 -0.18 -3.03 -2.36
N THR A 119 -1.30 -2.46 -1.91
CA THR A 119 -2.60 -2.59 -2.59
C THR A 119 -3.18 -1.24 -2.91
N TRP A 120 -3.62 -1.08 -4.16
CA TRP A 120 -4.29 0.12 -4.66
C TRP A 120 -5.71 -0.23 -5.06
N ALA A 121 -6.64 0.71 -4.94
CA ALA A 121 -8.06 0.52 -5.20
C ALA A 121 -8.62 1.68 -6.04
N LEU A 122 -9.24 1.39 -7.19
CA LEU A 122 -9.75 2.43 -8.09
C LEU A 122 -11.27 2.56 -8.09
N GLY A 123 -11.95 1.92 -7.13
CA GLY A 123 -13.40 1.96 -7.00
C GLY A 123 -14.13 1.05 -8.01
N PRO A 124 -15.43 1.29 -8.23
CA PRO A 124 -16.24 0.41 -9.04
C PRO A 124 -15.77 0.25 -10.50
N LEU A 125 -15.92 -0.95 -11.05
CA LEU A 125 -15.63 -1.27 -12.44
C LEU A 125 -16.84 -1.94 -13.10
N ALA A 126 -17.56 -1.17 -13.90
CA ALA A 126 -18.73 -1.64 -14.65
C ALA A 126 -18.42 -2.84 -15.55
N ALA A 127 -19.44 -3.65 -15.83
CA ALA A 127 -19.33 -4.79 -16.75
C ALA A 127 -18.79 -4.36 -18.12
N GLY A 128 -17.81 -5.11 -18.65
CA GLY A 128 -17.14 -4.81 -19.92
C GLY A 128 -16.10 -3.69 -19.88
N ALA A 129 -16.04 -2.88 -18.80
CA ALA A 129 -15.12 -1.75 -18.70
C ALA A 129 -13.69 -2.18 -18.32
N GLU A 130 -12.74 -1.29 -18.58
CA GLU A 130 -11.34 -1.44 -18.19
C GLU A 130 -10.88 -0.31 -17.25
N ARG A 131 -9.93 -0.64 -16.36
CA ARG A 131 -9.19 0.32 -15.54
C ARG A 131 -7.70 -0.02 -15.53
N SER A 132 -6.87 1.01 -15.66
CA SER A 132 -5.42 0.89 -15.55
C SER A 132 -4.92 1.41 -14.22
N PHE A 133 -4.11 0.59 -13.56
CA PHE A 133 -3.24 0.99 -12.47
C PHE A 133 -1.89 1.38 -13.07
N ILE A 134 -1.43 2.59 -12.79
CA ILE A 134 -0.20 3.16 -13.36
C ILE A 134 0.69 3.64 -12.22
N TRP A 135 1.94 3.20 -12.21
CA TRP A 135 2.98 3.66 -11.30
C TRP A 135 4.16 4.24 -12.08
N LEU A 136 4.76 5.30 -11.57
CA LEU A 136 6.11 5.74 -11.96
C LEU A 136 7.11 5.25 -10.91
N LEU A 137 8.01 4.36 -11.33
CA LEU A 137 8.90 3.63 -10.45
C LEU A 137 10.36 3.92 -10.78
N SER A 138 11.15 4.38 -9.81
CA SER A 138 12.61 4.51 -9.97
C SER A 138 13.35 3.29 -9.43
N ALA A 139 14.14 2.62 -10.28
CA ALA A 139 14.90 1.45 -9.85
C ALA A 139 16.07 1.83 -8.90
N SER A 140 16.03 1.40 -7.64
CA SER A 140 17.04 1.73 -6.63
C SER A 140 18.03 0.60 -6.34
N GLN A 141 17.74 -0.63 -6.79
CA GLN A 141 18.57 -1.79 -6.51
C GLN A 141 18.86 -2.62 -7.76
N PRO A 142 20.15 -2.88 -8.09
CA PRO A 142 20.50 -3.73 -9.23
C PRO A 142 20.17 -5.21 -8.98
N GLY A 143 20.14 -5.97 -10.06
CA GLY A 143 19.92 -7.43 -10.08
C GLY A 143 18.65 -7.83 -10.84
N THR A 144 18.47 -9.14 -10.96
CA THR A 144 17.22 -9.72 -11.48
C THR A 144 16.21 -9.78 -10.34
N ARG A 145 15.03 -9.23 -10.58
CA ARG A 145 13.95 -9.02 -9.62
C ARG A 145 12.64 -9.54 -10.19
N THR A 146 11.75 -9.99 -9.32
CA THR A 146 10.41 -10.42 -9.71
C THR A 146 9.39 -9.49 -9.07
N ILE A 147 8.49 -8.97 -9.89
CA ILE A 147 7.27 -8.30 -9.45
C ILE A 147 6.14 -9.31 -9.61
N GLU A 148 5.33 -9.46 -8.58
CA GLU A 148 4.11 -10.27 -8.62
C GLU A 148 2.91 -9.35 -8.46
N TYR A 149 1.86 -9.58 -9.23
CA TYR A 149 0.67 -8.74 -9.20
C TYR A 149 -0.59 -9.60 -9.18
N ARG A 150 -1.63 -9.09 -8.51
CA ARG A 150 -2.93 -9.77 -8.36
C ARG A 150 -4.06 -8.74 -8.34
N ALA A 151 -5.07 -8.95 -9.17
CA ALA A 151 -6.30 -8.18 -9.12
C ALA A 151 -7.25 -8.72 -8.03
N GLY A 152 -7.98 -7.81 -7.38
CA GLY A 152 -9.05 -8.10 -6.42
C GLY A 152 -10.32 -7.31 -6.75
N ALA A 153 -11.43 -7.66 -6.12
CA ALA A 153 -12.74 -7.01 -6.30
C ALA A 153 -13.21 -6.25 -5.03
N GLY A 154 -12.33 -6.19 -4.04
CA GLY A 154 -12.50 -5.52 -2.75
C GLY A 154 -11.20 -5.55 -1.96
N LEU A 155 -11.18 -4.89 -0.79
CA LEU A 155 -9.99 -4.75 0.05
C LEU A 155 -9.90 -5.81 1.15
N ASN A 156 -11.02 -6.29 1.66
CA ASN A 156 -11.06 -7.19 2.81
C ASN A 156 -11.36 -8.65 2.41
N GLY A 157 -11.64 -8.91 1.13
CA GLY A 157 -11.72 -10.25 0.56
C GLY A 157 -13.12 -10.88 0.55
N LYS A 158 -14.17 -10.11 0.85
CA LYS A 158 -15.57 -10.54 0.66
C LYS A 158 -15.94 -10.52 -0.81
N ALA A 159 -15.54 -9.47 -1.52
CA ALA A 159 -15.60 -9.39 -2.97
C ALA A 159 -14.29 -9.93 -3.55
N ARG A 160 -14.38 -11.02 -4.30
CA ARG A 160 -13.22 -11.70 -4.89
C ARG A 160 -13.23 -11.53 -6.39
N ALA A 161 -12.08 -11.16 -6.94
CA ALA A 161 -11.86 -11.20 -8.37
C ALA A 161 -11.45 -12.62 -8.77
N VAL A 162 -12.07 -13.15 -9.82
CA VAL A 162 -11.78 -14.48 -10.38
C VAL A 162 -11.56 -14.39 -11.88
N THR A 163 -10.79 -15.30 -12.46
CA THR A 163 -10.74 -15.47 -13.92
C THR A 163 -11.99 -16.20 -14.42
N ALA A 164 -12.23 -16.22 -15.73
CA ALA A 164 -13.31 -17.01 -16.33
C ALA A 164 -13.24 -18.52 -16.02
N SER A 165 -12.06 -19.01 -15.60
CA SER A 165 -11.85 -20.40 -15.16
C SER A 165 -11.98 -20.59 -13.64
N GLY A 166 -12.37 -19.54 -12.89
CA GLY A 166 -12.49 -19.55 -11.43
C GLY A 166 -11.16 -19.41 -10.67
N GLY A 167 -10.05 -19.11 -11.35
CA GLY A 167 -8.74 -18.91 -10.75
C GLY A 167 -8.51 -17.49 -10.23
N ILE A 168 -7.38 -17.26 -9.56
CA ILE A 168 -6.98 -15.92 -9.13
C ILE A 168 -6.39 -15.15 -10.33
N PRO A 169 -6.90 -13.96 -10.67
CA PRO A 169 -6.33 -13.12 -11.72
C PRO A 169 -5.01 -12.50 -11.23
N ALA A 170 -3.90 -13.15 -11.57
CA ALA A 170 -2.57 -12.78 -11.13
C ALA A 170 -1.50 -13.07 -12.20
N GLY A 171 -0.30 -12.54 -11.99
CA GLY A 171 0.87 -12.86 -12.81
C GLY A 171 2.16 -12.32 -12.22
N SER A 172 3.25 -12.43 -12.99
CA SER A 172 4.56 -11.93 -12.57
C SER A 172 5.41 -11.40 -13.73
N LEU A 173 6.33 -10.50 -13.38
CA LEU A 173 7.32 -9.91 -14.28
C LEU A 173 8.72 -10.12 -13.71
N THR A 174 9.58 -10.79 -14.46
CA THR A 174 11.04 -10.75 -14.21
C THR A 174 11.63 -9.52 -14.90
N VAL A 175 12.34 -8.71 -14.11
CA VAL A 175 13.00 -7.46 -14.53
C VAL A 175 14.47 -7.52 -14.16
N ASN A 176 15.34 -7.11 -15.06
CA ASN A 176 16.77 -6.98 -14.81
C ASN A 176 17.13 -5.50 -14.66
N VAL A 177 17.53 -5.11 -13.45
CA VAL A 177 18.08 -3.78 -13.17
C VAL A 177 19.60 -3.86 -13.28
N THR A 178 20.15 -3.19 -14.28
CA THR A 178 21.60 -3.14 -14.50
C THR A 178 22.27 -2.23 -13.47
N ARG A 179 23.58 -2.37 -13.29
CA ARG A 179 24.37 -1.46 -12.43
C ARG A 179 24.70 -0.13 -13.11
N ARG A 180 24.33 0.04 -14.38
CA ARG A 180 24.63 1.27 -15.13
C ARG A 180 23.71 2.37 -14.61
N PRO A 181 24.24 3.45 -14.03
CA PRO A 181 23.41 4.58 -13.65
C PRO A 181 22.83 5.25 -14.89
N GLN A 182 21.64 5.83 -14.74
CA GLN A 182 21.09 6.74 -15.73
C GLN A 182 22.05 7.89 -15.99
N ASN A 183 22.27 8.19 -17.28
CA ASN A 183 23.15 9.28 -17.68
C ASN A 183 22.34 10.59 -17.75
N SER A 184 21.93 11.08 -16.58
CA SER A 184 21.14 12.30 -16.46
C SER A 184 22.04 13.52 -16.23
N VAL A 185 21.69 14.66 -16.81
CA VAL A 185 22.33 15.96 -16.58
C VAL A 185 21.27 16.99 -16.24
N VAL A 186 21.63 17.98 -15.42
CA VAL A 186 20.78 19.14 -15.18
C VAL A 186 20.95 20.09 -16.36
N ASP A 187 19.87 20.46 -17.03
CA ASP A 187 19.84 21.56 -17.97
C ASP A 187 20.15 22.86 -17.20
N PRO A 188 21.27 23.53 -17.50
CA PRO A 188 21.68 24.70 -16.73
C PRO A 188 20.80 25.93 -16.98
N ALA A 189 19.97 25.95 -18.02
CA ALA A 189 19.07 27.05 -18.34
C ALA A 189 17.71 26.90 -17.65
N THR A 190 17.19 25.68 -17.52
CA THR A 190 15.86 25.42 -16.95
C THR A 190 15.92 24.86 -15.53
N GLY A 191 17.05 24.28 -15.12
CA GLY A 191 17.19 23.51 -13.88
C GLY A 191 16.57 22.12 -13.94
N GLU A 192 16.04 21.70 -15.09
CA GLU A 192 15.42 20.38 -15.25
C GLU A 192 16.46 19.27 -15.40
N VAL A 193 16.16 18.07 -14.89
CA VAL A 193 17.01 16.90 -15.11
C VAL A 193 16.63 16.26 -16.44
N VAL A 194 17.53 16.28 -17.41
CA VAL A 194 17.36 15.66 -18.74
C VAL A 194 18.22 14.41 -18.89
N GLN A 195 17.75 13.42 -19.64
CA GLN A 195 18.55 12.22 -19.95
C GLN A 195 19.40 12.46 -21.20
N LYS A 196 20.70 12.11 -21.16
CA LYS A 196 21.55 12.16 -22.35
C LYS A 196 21.26 10.99 -23.29
N GLY A 197 20.79 11.29 -24.51
CA GLY A 197 20.68 10.32 -25.61
C GLY A 197 19.27 9.95 -26.08
N GLN A 198 18.26 10.76 -25.73
CA GLN A 198 16.98 10.80 -26.45
C GLN A 198 16.98 11.95 -27.46
#